data_AF-A0A0N1H8Y6-F1
#
_entry.id   AF-A0A0N1H8Y6-F1
#
_cell.length_a   1.000
_cell.length_b   1.000
_cell.length_c   1.000
_cell.angle_alpha   90.00
_cell.angle_beta   90.00
_cell.angle_gamma   90.00
#
_symmetry.space_group_name_H-M   'P 1'
#
loop_
_entity.id
_entity.type
_entity.pdbx_description
1 polymer ?
#
loop_
_entity_poly.entity_id
_entity_poly.type
_entity_poly.pdbx_seq_one_letter_code
_entity_poly.pdbx_strand_id
1 'polypeptide(L)'
;MGIKYKPTLILHGGAGAISRANLPPDLYAQYHRSLLTYLVRTREKLDAGVTALDAAVYAVSLMEDDPLFNCGRGSVFNLDGEIEMEASVMVTSMQHADCASDSPQVGLLSSMEGQWPLRARMGGLKKRAAAVSMIQETRHPIQLARQVLLEGDCDDAGVRDMHCHLSGRPVEESGWNKGLERKSKDWFWTERRWKEHLRGLEKTDSTHQGLMDNGVLPSQGTVGAVCLDQNGNLAVATSTGGLTNKKPGRIGDTPTAGAGFFAESWYEEDCENAAIRGSTRFAEMSFPDFIPRALSDCIPILLFKPTNAFEPFYSHPSDIPSVHFNMRSDLRPHHTTSRRAAPRRAVAISGTGNGDSFLRLCAARTAASRCRYGGQSLATAVTAVAGTHGELQLSAGDRFGRTGEGEGGLIGIEIDSSGLSRTVFDFNCSAMWRAYYEVLDEKEVPKVMVFRDEYK
;
A
#
# COMPACT_ATOMS: atom_id res chain seq x y z
N MET A 1 23.09 19.88 2.83
CA MET A 1 22.23 19.24 3.84
C MET A 1 20.88 19.01 3.18
N GLY A 2 20.40 17.76 3.13
CA GLY A 2 19.09 17.44 2.54
C GLY A 2 17.94 17.99 3.39
N ILE A 3 16.77 18.17 2.78
CA ILE A 3 15.53 18.53 3.49
C ILE A 3 15.23 17.41 4.48
N LYS A 4 15.14 17.74 5.77
CA LYS A 4 14.65 16.79 6.78
C LYS A 4 13.14 16.92 6.89
N TYR A 5 12.45 15.81 6.73
CA TYR A 5 11.00 15.73 6.91
C TYR A 5 10.66 15.53 8.38
N LYS A 6 9.51 16.07 8.81
CA LYS A 6 8.98 15.76 10.13
C LYS A 6 8.41 14.34 10.08
N PRO A 7 8.85 13.41 10.95
CA PRO A 7 8.29 12.07 10.97
C PRO A 7 6.77 12.12 11.15
N THR A 8 6.05 11.32 10.37
CA THR A 8 4.58 11.31 10.36
C THR A 8 4.10 9.87 10.39
N LEU A 9 3.02 9.61 11.12
CA LEU A 9 2.52 8.26 11.36
C LEU A 9 1.00 8.26 11.44
N ILE A 10 0.38 7.26 10.82
CA ILE A 10 -1.03 6.92 11.02
C ILE A 10 -1.20 5.39 11.03
N LEU A 11 -2.04 4.91 11.95
CA LEU A 11 -2.40 3.50 12.13
C LEU A 11 -3.89 3.30 11.89
N HIS A 12 -4.29 2.11 11.43
CA HIS A 12 -5.67 1.63 11.53
C HIS A 12 -5.76 0.25 12.17
N GLY A 13 -6.82 0.06 12.97
CA GLY A 13 -7.16 -1.19 13.64
C GLY A 13 -8.30 -1.97 12.97
N GLY A 14 -8.73 -1.51 11.79
CA GLY A 14 -9.80 -2.11 11.00
C GLY A 14 -11.06 -1.25 10.90
N ALA A 15 -11.78 -1.47 9.81
CA ALA A 15 -13.05 -0.84 9.48
C ALA A 15 -14.18 -1.87 9.38
N GLY A 16 -15.42 -1.41 9.52
CA GLY A 16 -16.60 -2.23 9.28
C GLY A 16 -17.79 -1.79 10.13
N ALA A 17 -18.73 -2.72 10.31
CA ALA A 17 -19.99 -2.49 10.97
C ALA A 17 -19.88 -2.49 12.52
N ILE A 18 -19.06 -1.58 13.05
CA ILE A 18 -18.93 -1.30 14.48
C ILE A 18 -19.84 -0.12 14.82
N SER A 19 -20.65 -0.25 15.87
CA SER A 19 -21.55 0.79 16.37
C SER A 19 -21.37 0.93 17.88
N ARG A 20 -21.71 2.10 18.43
CA ARG A 20 -21.68 2.30 19.89
C ARG A 20 -22.58 1.30 20.64
N ALA A 21 -23.63 0.80 19.98
CA ALA A 21 -24.53 -0.19 20.56
C ALA A 21 -23.93 -1.60 20.63
N ASN A 22 -23.04 -1.96 19.69
CA ASN A 22 -22.43 -3.30 19.63
C ASN A 22 -20.97 -3.35 20.14
N LEU A 23 -20.45 -2.24 20.65
CA LEU A 23 -19.10 -2.12 21.18
C LEU A 23 -19.12 -1.79 22.69
N PRO A 24 -18.89 -2.78 23.57
CA PRO A 24 -18.85 -2.56 25.01
C PRO A 24 -17.80 -1.49 25.41
N PRO A 25 -18.09 -0.64 26.42
CA PRO A 25 -17.16 0.42 26.85
C PRO A 25 -15.76 -0.09 27.21
N ASP A 26 -15.67 -1.22 27.90
CA ASP A 26 -14.38 -1.82 28.29
C ASP A 26 -13.59 -2.30 27.06
N LEU A 27 -14.28 -2.82 26.05
CA LEU A 27 -13.65 -3.26 24.80
C LEU A 27 -13.19 -2.04 23.99
N TYR A 28 -14.00 -0.97 23.93
CA TYR A 28 -13.61 0.30 23.33
C TYR A 28 -12.33 0.85 23.99
N ALA A 29 -12.29 0.89 25.33
CA ALA A 29 -11.13 1.36 26.09
C ALA A 29 -9.87 0.51 25.84
N GLN A 30 -10.03 -0.80 25.67
CA GLN A 30 -8.93 -1.70 25.32
C GLN A 30 -8.34 -1.39 23.95
N TYR A 31 -9.16 -1.33 22.90
CA TYR A 31 -8.69 -0.95 21.55
C TYR A 31 -8.04 0.43 21.54
N HIS A 32 -8.67 1.41 22.21
CA HIS A 32 -8.14 2.76 22.32
C HIS A 32 -6.76 2.78 22.98
N ARG A 33 -6.59 2.06 24.09
CA ARG A 33 -5.30 1.97 24.80
C ARG A 33 -4.22 1.27 23.97
N SER A 34 -4.55 0.17 23.29
CA SER A 34 -3.62 -0.54 22.41
C SER A 34 -3.14 0.37 21.28
N LEU A 35 -4.06 0.98 20.53
CA LEU A 35 -3.71 1.87 19.41
C LEU A 35 -2.91 3.10 19.85
N LEU A 36 -3.28 3.72 20.98
CA LEU A 36 -2.53 4.84 21.54
C LEU A 36 -1.10 4.42 21.91
N THR A 37 -0.95 3.27 22.55
CA THR A 37 0.36 2.72 22.92
C THR A 37 1.22 2.44 21.69
N TYR A 38 0.64 1.85 20.64
CA TYR A 38 1.37 1.50 19.42
C TYR A 38 1.76 2.75 18.62
N LEU A 39 0.88 3.75 18.57
CA LEU A 39 1.15 5.05 17.97
C LEU A 39 2.37 5.72 18.64
N VAL A 40 2.35 5.85 19.96
CA VAL A 40 3.41 6.51 20.73
C VAL A 40 4.74 5.77 20.59
N ARG A 41 4.76 4.45 20.81
CA ARG A 41 5.99 3.64 20.71
C ARG A 41 6.60 3.65 19.31
N THR A 42 5.76 3.69 18.27
CA THR A 42 6.25 3.75 16.89
C THR A 42 6.79 5.14 16.58
N ARG A 43 6.14 6.19 17.09
CA ARG A 43 6.64 7.56 16.94
C ARG A 43 7.99 7.76 17.61
N GLU A 44 8.20 7.22 18.81
CA GLU A 44 9.50 7.23 19.51
C GLU A 44 10.62 6.64 18.64
N LYS A 45 10.35 5.54 17.93
CA LYS A 45 11.33 4.96 16.99
C LYS A 45 11.59 5.85 15.79
N LEU A 46 10.54 6.40 15.19
CA LEU A 46 10.65 7.32 14.06
C LEU A 46 11.47 8.57 14.42
N ASP A 47 11.24 9.13 15.61
CA ASP A 47 11.99 10.28 16.14
C ASP A 47 13.45 9.90 16.46
N ALA A 48 13.72 8.65 16.81
CA ALA A 48 15.07 8.10 16.94
C ALA A 48 15.77 7.83 15.59
N GLY A 49 15.08 8.06 14.46
CA GLY A 49 15.67 8.01 13.12
C GLY A 49 15.62 6.64 12.43
N VAL A 50 14.78 5.70 12.90
CA VAL A 50 14.53 4.45 12.15
C VAL A 50 13.87 4.74 10.80
N THR A 51 14.01 3.83 9.85
CA THR A 51 13.41 3.99 8.52
C THR A 51 11.88 3.84 8.58
N ALA A 52 11.20 4.41 7.59
CA ALA A 52 9.74 4.29 7.50
C ALA A 52 9.28 2.83 7.41
N LEU A 53 10.05 1.98 6.72
CA LEU A 53 9.78 0.54 6.59
C LEU A 53 9.81 -0.14 7.96
N ASP A 54 10.90 0.03 8.71
CA ASP A 54 11.07 -0.61 10.01
C ASP A 54 10.03 -0.10 11.03
N ALA A 55 9.68 1.18 10.99
CA ALA A 55 8.61 1.74 11.81
C ALA A 55 7.23 1.14 11.48
N ALA A 56 6.88 1.03 10.20
CA ALA A 56 5.60 0.48 9.77
C ALA A 56 5.49 -1.00 10.14
N VAL A 57 6.55 -1.78 9.90
CA VAL A 57 6.63 -3.20 10.27
C VAL A 57 6.55 -3.38 11.78
N TYR A 58 7.22 -2.53 12.56
CA TYR A 58 7.14 -2.56 14.02
C TYR A 58 5.71 -2.30 14.52
N ALA A 59 5.04 -1.25 14.01
CA ALA A 59 3.68 -0.93 14.40
C ALA A 59 2.70 -2.08 14.12
N VAL A 60 2.80 -2.70 12.95
CA VAL A 60 1.96 -3.85 12.59
C VAL A 60 2.32 -5.10 13.39
N SER A 61 3.60 -5.33 13.70
CA SER A 61 4.02 -6.45 14.57
C SER A 61 3.40 -6.35 15.96
N LEU A 62 3.29 -5.14 16.52
CA LEU A 62 2.59 -4.90 17.79
C LEU A 62 1.10 -5.26 17.72
N MET A 63 0.44 -4.98 16.58
CA MET A 63 -0.96 -5.34 16.37
C MET A 63 -1.15 -6.83 16.13
N GLU A 64 -0.20 -7.51 15.47
CA GLU A 64 -0.21 -8.97 15.26
C GLU A 64 -0.01 -9.77 16.56
N ASP A 65 0.60 -9.19 17.59
CA ASP A 65 0.71 -9.83 18.92
C ASP A 65 -0.55 -9.64 19.77
N ASP A 66 -1.41 -8.67 19.42
CA ASP A 66 -2.54 -8.25 20.22
C ASP A 66 -3.84 -8.97 19.77
N PRO A 67 -4.40 -9.85 20.63
CA PRO A 67 -5.58 -10.67 20.29
C PRO A 67 -6.85 -9.87 20.02
N LEU A 68 -6.85 -8.55 20.22
CA LEU A 68 -7.96 -7.65 19.85
C LEU A 68 -8.07 -7.52 18.32
N PHE A 69 -6.98 -7.52 17.58
CA PHE A 69 -7.01 -7.26 16.15
C PHE A 69 -7.27 -8.54 15.34
N ASN A 70 -7.60 -8.42 14.05
CA ASN A 70 -7.74 -9.56 13.14
C ASN A 70 -6.49 -9.68 12.27
N CYS A 71 -5.36 -9.97 12.91
CA CYS A 71 -4.07 -10.26 12.30
C CYS A 71 -3.22 -11.02 13.33
N GLY A 72 -2.27 -11.85 12.88
CA GLY A 72 -1.44 -12.62 13.80
C GLY A 72 -2.29 -13.37 14.85
N ARG A 73 -1.95 -13.17 16.12
CA ARG A 73 -2.76 -13.64 17.24
C ARG A 73 -4.11 -12.95 17.25
N GLY A 74 -5.17 -13.74 17.16
CA GLY A 74 -6.53 -13.19 17.04
C GLY A 74 -7.03 -13.06 15.60
N SER A 75 -6.31 -13.62 14.62
CA SER A 75 -6.84 -13.86 13.28
C SER A 75 -8.10 -14.73 13.29
N VAL A 76 -8.99 -14.45 12.33
CA VAL A 76 -10.25 -15.18 12.12
C VAL A 76 -10.03 -16.54 11.46
N PHE A 77 -11.01 -17.43 11.60
CA PHE A 77 -10.99 -18.78 11.03
C PHE A 77 -11.63 -18.82 9.63
N ASN A 78 -11.13 -19.70 8.77
CA ASN A 78 -11.77 -20.10 7.52
C ASN A 78 -12.87 -21.16 7.78
N LEU A 79 -13.53 -21.65 6.72
CA LEU A 79 -14.59 -22.67 6.85
C LEU A 79 -14.11 -24.00 7.43
N ASP A 80 -12.82 -24.32 7.28
CA ASP A 80 -12.23 -25.57 7.80
C ASP A 80 -11.79 -25.43 9.27
N GLY A 81 -12.04 -24.27 9.89
CA GLY A 81 -11.58 -23.99 11.25
C GLY A 81 -10.08 -23.73 11.35
N GLU A 82 -9.42 -23.40 10.23
CA GLU A 82 -8.01 -23.02 10.19
C GLU A 82 -7.80 -21.51 10.11
N ILE A 83 -6.62 -21.05 10.52
CA ILE A 83 -6.19 -19.65 10.39
C ILE A 83 -5.23 -19.54 9.21
N GLU A 84 -5.49 -18.59 8.32
CA GLU A 84 -4.65 -18.27 7.15
C GLU A 84 -4.45 -16.76 7.08
N MET A 85 -3.23 -16.30 7.26
CA MET A 85 -2.90 -14.88 7.38
C MET A 85 -2.26 -14.34 6.11
N GLU A 86 -2.38 -13.04 5.93
CA GLU A 86 -1.85 -12.29 4.80
C GLU A 86 -1.20 -11.00 5.30
N ALA A 87 -0.09 -10.58 4.70
CA ALA A 87 0.55 -9.31 5.01
C ALA A 87 1.32 -8.74 3.83
N SER A 88 1.57 -7.44 3.84
CA SER A 88 2.27 -6.74 2.78
C SER A 88 3.00 -5.50 3.25
N VAL A 89 4.05 -5.15 2.50
CA VAL A 89 4.83 -3.93 2.68
C VAL A 89 5.11 -3.27 1.34
N MET A 90 5.15 -1.93 1.31
CA MET A 90 5.60 -1.17 0.15
C MET A 90 6.33 0.09 0.57
N VAL A 91 7.37 0.44 -0.15
CA VAL A 91 8.18 1.65 0.08
C VAL A 91 8.26 2.50 -1.17
N THR A 92 8.34 3.83 -0.99
CA THR A 92 8.59 4.75 -2.10
C THR A 92 10.01 4.66 -2.63
N SER A 93 10.95 4.26 -1.77
CA SER A 93 12.34 3.96 -2.11
C SER A 93 12.96 3.09 -1.04
N MET A 94 13.77 2.11 -1.45
CA MET A 94 14.72 1.43 -0.58
C MET A 94 15.89 2.36 -0.21
N GLN A 95 16.34 2.29 1.04
CA GLN A 95 17.58 2.89 1.52
C GLN A 95 18.63 1.79 1.77
N HIS A 96 19.91 2.13 1.63
CA HIS A 96 21.00 1.20 1.99
C HIS A 96 20.94 0.75 3.46
N ALA A 97 20.39 1.59 4.35
CA ALA A 97 20.18 1.25 5.76
C ALA A 97 19.15 0.12 5.96
N ASP A 98 18.17 -0.02 5.07
CA ASP A 98 17.15 -1.08 5.17
C ASP A 98 17.79 -2.47 4.98
N CYS A 99 18.82 -2.58 4.12
CA CYS A 99 19.53 -3.82 3.82
C CYS A 99 20.57 -4.23 4.89
N ALA A 100 20.96 -3.34 5.80
CA ALA A 100 22.12 -3.52 6.67
C ALA A 100 21.80 -4.12 8.06
N SER A 101 20.53 -4.45 8.34
CA SER A 101 20.07 -4.68 9.71
C SER A 101 20.19 -6.11 10.26
N ASP A 102 20.55 -7.12 9.46
CA ASP A 102 20.48 -8.53 9.89
C ASP A 102 21.78 -9.36 9.66
N SER A 103 22.96 -8.84 10.01
CA SER A 103 24.20 -9.65 10.04
C SER A 103 25.08 -9.41 11.27
N PRO A 104 25.18 -10.36 12.21
CA PRO A 104 26.09 -10.28 13.36
C PRO A 104 27.53 -10.69 13.00
N GLN A 105 28.04 -10.28 11.84
CA GLN A 105 29.46 -10.38 11.47
C GLN A 105 29.85 -9.27 10.46
N VAL A 106 30.00 -8.04 10.94
CA VAL A 106 30.87 -7.06 10.26
C VAL A 106 31.96 -6.65 11.22
N GLY A 107 32.78 -7.64 11.58
CA GLY A 107 34.13 -7.40 12.04
C GLY A 107 35.03 -7.27 10.82
N LEU A 108 35.66 -6.11 10.68
CA LEU A 108 36.92 -5.95 9.95
C LEU A 108 36.89 -6.10 8.41
N LEU A 109 36.23 -5.19 7.70
CA LEU A 109 36.61 -4.87 6.31
C LEU A 109 36.42 -3.37 6.04
N SER A 110 37.11 -2.55 6.84
CA SER A 110 37.25 -1.11 6.64
C SER A 110 38.40 -0.75 5.67
N SER A 111 38.69 -1.57 4.65
CA SER A 111 39.85 -1.34 3.80
C SER A 111 39.77 -1.89 2.39
N MET A 112 38.65 -1.72 1.69
CA MET A 112 38.63 -1.72 0.23
C MET A 112 37.71 -0.62 -0.30
N GLU A 113 38.22 0.61 -0.23
CA GLU A 113 37.80 1.72 -1.10
C GLU A 113 38.14 1.37 -2.55
N GLY A 114 37.30 0.55 -3.18
CA GLY A 114 37.49 0.06 -4.54
C GLY A 114 36.24 0.25 -5.39
N GLN A 115 36.14 1.43 -6.02
CA GLN A 115 35.37 1.71 -7.24
C GLN A 115 34.01 1.00 -7.42
N TRP A 116 33.02 1.38 -6.61
CA TRP A 116 31.63 1.29 -7.05
C TRP A 116 31.39 2.37 -8.12
N PRO A 117 30.82 2.05 -9.31
CA PRO A 117 30.65 3.05 -10.37
C PRO A 117 29.85 4.25 -9.86
N LEU A 118 30.33 5.46 -10.13
CA LEU A 118 29.72 6.73 -9.70
C LEU A 118 28.22 6.85 -10.08
N ARG A 119 27.75 6.10 -11.08
CA ARG A 119 26.33 6.01 -11.47
C ARG A 119 25.42 5.38 -10.42
N ALA A 120 25.94 4.51 -9.55
CA ALA A 120 25.15 3.90 -8.49
C ALA A 120 25.17 4.71 -7.17
N ARG A 121 25.93 5.82 -7.13
CA ARG A 121 25.73 6.93 -6.17
C ARG A 121 24.64 7.91 -6.60
N MET A 122 24.19 7.86 -7.86
CA MET A 122 22.98 8.55 -8.32
C MET A 122 21.77 7.62 -8.09
N GLY A 123 21.53 7.29 -6.83
CA GLY A 123 20.48 6.37 -6.40
C GLY A 123 19.10 6.94 -6.71
N GLY A 124 18.52 6.54 -7.85
CA GLY A 124 17.10 6.76 -8.13
C GLY A 124 16.23 6.11 -7.04
N LEU A 125 15.01 6.63 -6.87
CA LEU A 125 14.02 6.08 -5.96
C LEU A 125 13.74 4.61 -6.34
N LYS A 126 14.17 3.66 -5.49
CA LYS A 126 13.98 2.22 -5.70
C LYS A 126 12.67 1.78 -5.07
N LYS A 127 11.55 2.03 -5.75
CA LYS A 127 10.22 1.58 -5.31
C LYS A 127 10.19 0.05 -5.22
N ARG A 128 9.72 -0.49 -4.10
CA ARG A 128 9.56 -1.94 -3.89
C ARG A 128 8.28 -2.27 -3.13
N ALA A 129 7.75 -3.46 -3.38
CA ALA A 129 6.61 -4.02 -2.69
C ALA A 129 6.83 -5.52 -2.49
N ALA A 130 6.46 -6.06 -1.33
CA ALA A 130 6.40 -7.49 -1.11
C ALA A 130 5.14 -7.85 -0.33
N ALA A 131 4.65 -9.06 -0.56
CA ALA A 131 3.49 -9.60 0.11
C ALA A 131 3.64 -11.09 0.38
N VAL A 132 2.96 -11.53 1.42
CA VAL A 132 2.83 -12.92 1.80
C VAL A 132 1.37 -13.28 2.04
N SER A 133 0.97 -14.48 1.62
CA SER A 133 -0.39 -15.00 1.82
C SER A 133 -0.36 -16.45 2.27
N MET A 134 -1.49 -16.93 2.80
CA MET A 134 -1.65 -18.33 3.24
C MET A 134 -0.66 -18.73 4.35
N ILE A 135 -0.30 -17.77 5.21
CA ILE A 135 0.65 -17.95 6.31
C ILE A 135 -0.06 -18.52 7.53
N GLN A 136 0.46 -19.59 8.12
CA GLN A 136 -0.23 -20.30 9.21
C GLN A 136 0.55 -20.38 10.52
N GLU A 137 1.89 -20.30 10.49
CA GLU A 137 2.74 -20.62 11.65
C GLU A 137 3.85 -19.59 11.92
N THR A 138 3.99 -18.54 11.11
CA THR A 138 4.91 -17.44 11.36
C THR A 138 4.27 -16.41 12.28
N ARG A 139 4.89 -16.12 13.44
CA ARG A 139 4.33 -15.22 14.46
C ARG A 139 3.90 -13.87 13.88
N HIS A 140 4.77 -13.31 13.04
CA HIS A 140 4.58 -12.00 12.43
C HIS A 140 4.60 -12.08 10.90
N PRO A 141 3.45 -12.31 10.25
CA PRO A 141 3.34 -12.26 8.78
C PRO A 141 3.94 -10.97 8.19
N ILE A 142 3.84 -9.82 8.86
CA ILE A 142 4.42 -8.57 8.36
C ILE A 142 5.96 -8.58 8.33
N GLN A 143 6.62 -9.23 9.28
CA GLN A 143 8.08 -9.39 9.28
C GLN A 143 8.51 -10.34 8.16
N LEU A 144 7.70 -11.35 7.86
CA LEU A 144 7.92 -12.22 6.70
C LEU A 144 7.81 -11.44 5.39
N ALA A 145 6.80 -10.56 5.25
CA ALA A 145 6.69 -9.68 4.09
C ALA A 145 7.89 -8.73 3.95
N ARG A 146 8.37 -8.14 5.07
CA ARG A 146 9.61 -7.35 5.10
C ARG A 146 10.82 -8.17 4.62
N GLN A 147 10.95 -9.41 5.12
CA GLN A 147 12.06 -10.28 4.76
C GLN A 147 12.08 -10.58 3.24
N VAL A 148 10.91 -10.87 2.65
CA VAL A 148 10.79 -11.03 1.18
C VAL A 148 11.18 -9.75 0.43
N LEU A 149 10.81 -8.57 0.94
CA LEU A 149 11.17 -7.28 0.33
C LEU A 149 12.69 -7.03 0.33
N LEU A 150 13.38 -7.41 1.42
CA LEU A 150 14.82 -7.20 1.59
C LEU A 150 15.68 -8.21 0.79
N GLU A 151 15.18 -9.42 0.57
CA GLU A 151 15.92 -10.47 -0.15
C GLU A 151 16.15 -10.18 -1.63
N GLY A 152 15.36 -9.29 -2.23
CA GLY A 152 15.47 -8.95 -3.64
C GLY A 152 16.72 -8.15 -4.03
N ASP A 153 17.84 -8.22 -3.29
CA ASP A 153 19.00 -7.35 -3.53
C ASP A 153 20.40 -7.99 -3.59
N CYS A 154 20.65 -9.24 -3.19
CA CYS A 154 22.04 -9.73 -3.21
C CYS A 154 22.24 -11.25 -3.38
N ASP A 155 23.09 -11.62 -4.33
CA ASP A 155 24.06 -12.71 -4.20
C ASP A 155 25.42 -12.27 -4.75
N ASP A 156 26.47 -13.06 -4.49
CA ASP A 156 27.88 -12.78 -4.84
C ASP A 156 28.12 -12.50 -6.35
N ALA A 157 27.08 -12.63 -7.20
CA ALA A 157 27.09 -12.40 -8.64
C ALA A 157 26.23 -11.19 -9.11
N GLY A 158 25.57 -10.47 -8.21
CA GLY A 158 25.28 -9.04 -8.42
C GLY A 158 23.89 -8.58 -8.84
N VAL A 159 22.90 -9.43 -9.19
CA VAL A 159 21.47 -9.03 -9.31
C VAL A 159 20.56 -10.26 -9.21
N ARG A 160 19.65 -10.32 -8.23
CA ARG A 160 18.51 -11.26 -8.26
C ARG A 160 17.22 -10.58 -8.68
N ASP A 161 16.34 -11.35 -9.31
CA ASP A 161 14.95 -10.98 -9.52
C ASP A 161 14.23 -10.92 -8.15
N MET A 162 13.40 -9.89 -7.95
CA MET A 162 12.69 -9.67 -6.70
C MET A 162 11.27 -10.21 -6.83
N HIS A 163 10.87 -11.07 -5.91
CA HIS A 163 9.51 -11.59 -5.87
C HIS A 163 8.60 -10.68 -5.05
N CYS A 164 7.58 -10.11 -5.69
CA CYS A 164 6.64 -9.20 -5.03
C CYS A 164 5.57 -9.91 -4.19
N HIS A 165 5.35 -11.22 -4.38
CA HIS A 165 4.32 -11.97 -3.66
C HIS A 165 4.71 -13.45 -3.59
N LEU A 166 4.84 -13.99 -2.37
CA LEU A 166 5.04 -15.41 -2.11
C LEU A 166 3.93 -15.96 -1.21
N SER A 167 3.65 -17.26 -1.27
CA SER A 167 2.50 -17.82 -0.58
C SER A 167 2.79 -19.18 0.06
N GLY A 168 2.16 -19.41 1.21
CA GLY A 168 2.10 -20.70 1.88
C GLY A 168 3.39 -21.12 2.57
N ARG A 169 3.46 -22.42 2.85
CA ARG A 169 4.54 -23.04 3.63
C ARG A 169 5.97 -22.71 3.16
N PRO A 170 6.30 -22.71 1.85
CA PRO A 170 7.68 -22.49 1.42
C PRO A 170 8.26 -21.12 1.83
N VAL A 171 7.43 -20.06 1.83
CA VAL A 171 7.90 -18.74 2.27
C VAL A 171 8.09 -18.70 3.79
N GLU A 172 7.23 -19.37 4.55
CA GLU A 172 7.41 -19.49 6.00
C GLU A 172 8.70 -20.21 6.36
N GLU A 173 8.98 -21.35 5.71
CA GLU A 173 10.22 -22.11 5.91
C GLU A 173 11.46 -21.29 5.58
N SER A 174 11.41 -20.51 4.48
CA SER A 174 12.46 -19.55 4.14
C SER A 174 12.66 -18.51 5.24
N GLY A 175 11.58 -17.98 5.82
CA GLY A 175 11.62 -17.03 6.92
C GLY A 175 12.20 -17.63 8.21
N TRP A 176 11.81 -18.84 8.58
CA TRP A 176 12.30 -19.51 9.80
C TRP A 176 13.77 -19.87 9.71
N ASN A 177 14.24 -20.28 8.52
CA ASN A 177 15.67 -20.51 8.27
C ASN A 177 16.50 -19.23 8.44
N LYS A 178 15.86 -18.06 8.42
CA LYS A 178 16.46 -16.73 8.61
C LYS A 178 16.17 -16.13 9.99
N GLY A 179 15.65 -16.94 10.92
CA GLY A 179 15.46 -16.55 12.31
C GLY A 179 14.11 -15.92 12.64
N LEU A 180 13.16 -15.85 11.69
CA LEU A 180 11.78 -15.45 12.04
C LEU A 180 11.13 -16.49 12.94
N GLU A 181 10.39 -16.02 13.95
CA GLU A 181 9.81 -16.89 14.96
C GLU A 181 8.61 -17.70 14.42
N ARG A 182 8.71 -19.02 14.56
CA ARG A 182 7.60 -19.95 14.33
C ARG A 182 6.78 -20.13 15.61
N LYS A 183 5.45 -20.14 15.49
CA LYS A 183 4.48 -20.46 16.54
C LYS A 183 3.56 -21.59 16.09
N SER A 184 3.06 -22.36 17.05
CA SER A 184 2.00 -23.35 16.77
C SER A 184 0.67 -22.64 16.48
N LYS A 185 -0.23 -23.33 15.78
CA LYS A 185 -1.59 -22.84 15.49
C LYS A 185 -2.35 -22.37 16.76
N ASP A 186 -2.11 -23.02 17.91
CA ASP A 186 -2.71 -22.67 19.21
C ASP A 186 -2.35 -21.25 19.69
N TRP A 187 -1.19 -20.72 19.31
CA TRP A 187 -0.79 -19.36 19.70
C TRP A 187 -1.69 -18.30 19.04
N PHE A 188 -2.10 -18.55 17.80
CA PHE A 188 -2.95 -17.65 17.02
C PHE A 188 -4.43 -17.74 17.42
N TRP A 189 -4.83 -18.90 17.95
CA TRP A 189 -6.19 -19.19 18.37
C TRP A 189 -6.64 -18.29 19.53
N THR A 190 -7.88 -17.83 19.47
CA THR A 190 -8.53 -17.16 20.60
C THR A 190 -9.99 -17.60 20.73
N GLU A 191 -10.47 -17.73 21.95
CA GLU A 191 -11.85 -18.14 22.22
C GLU A 191 -12.86 -17.17 21.58
N ARG A 192 -12.55 -15.88 21.59
CA ARG A 192 -13.38 -14.83 20.98
C ARG A 192 -13.61 -15.08 19.49
N ARG A 193 -12.54 -15.36 18.73
CA ARG A 193 -12.61 -15.63 17.29
C ARG A 193 -13.22 -16.98 16.99
N TRP A 194 -13.00 -17.97 17.86
CA TRP A 194 -13.62 -19.28 17.71
C TRP A 194 -15.15 -19.20 17.86
N LYS A 195 -15.63 -18.47 18.89
CA LYS A 195 -17.07 -18.20 19.04
C LYS A 195 -17.64 -17.40 17.86
N GLU A 196 -16.86 -16.50 17.26
CA GLU A 196 -17.25 -15.78 16.05
C GLU A 196 -17.42 -16.71 14.84
N HIS A 197 -16.49 -17.65 14.64
CA HIS A 197 -16.55 -18.69 13.61
C HIS A 197 -17.82 -19.55 13.73
N LEU A 198 -18.09 -20.08 14.93
CA LEU A 198 -19.27 -20.93 15.19
C LEU A 198 -20.58 -20.19 14.91
N ARG A 199 -20.74 -18.95 15.41
CA ARG A 199 -21.93 -18.12 15.10
C ARG A 199 -22.09 -17.85 13.61
N GLY A 200 -20.99 -17.74 12.87
CA GLY A 200 -21.02 -17.55 11.43
C GLY A 200 -21.52 -18.79 10.68
N LEU A 201 -21.21 -20.00 11.15
CA LEU A 201 -21.66 -21.26 10.54
C LEU A 201 -23.16 -21.50 10.78
N GLU A 202 -23.65 -21.19 11.98
CA GLU A 202 -25.08 -21.33 12.32
C GLU A 202 -25.99 -20.48 11.41
N LYS A 203 -25.52 -19.29 11.00
CA LYS A 203 -26.29 -18.40 10.11
C LYS A 203 -26.38 -18.91 8.67
N THR A 204 -25.43 -19.71 8.20
CA THR A 204 -25.44 -20.25 6.83
C THR A 204 -26.37 -21.44 6.66
N ASP A 205 -26.71 -22.16 7.75
CA ASP A 205 -27.57 -23.35 7.70
C ASP A 205 -29.08 -23.03 7.73
N SER A 206 -29.48 -21.83 8.15
CA SER A 206 -30.90 -21.43 8.19
C SER A 206 -31.31 -20.57 6.99
N THR A 207 -32.12 -21.12 6.06
CA THR A 207 -32.85 -20.40 4.98
C THR A 207 -33.97 -19.48 5.48
N HIS A 208 -33.92 -19.05 6.74
CA HIS A 208 -34.91 -18.15 7.32
C HIS A 208 -34.30 -16.80 7.64
N GLN A 209 -34.99 -15.78 7.15
CA GLN A 209 -34.93 -14.36 7.46
C GLN A 209 -34.79 -14.15 8.98
N GLY A 210 -33.55 -14.21 9.47
CA GLY A 210 -33.19 -14.16 10.88
C GLY A 210 -32.91 -12.73 11.31
N LEU A 211 -33.70 -12.28 12.28
CA LEU A 211 -33.65 -11.00 12.96
C LEU A 211 -32.21 -10.52 13.25
N MET A 212 -32.01 -9.21 13.10
CA MET A 212 -30.85 -8.45 13.52
C MET A 212 -30.63 -8.63 15.03
N ASP A 213 -29.90 -9.67 15.43
CA ASP A 213 -29.56 -9.92 16.81
C ASP A 213 -28.28 -9.14 17.23
N ASN A 214 -28.37 -8.56 18.43
CA ASN A 214 -27.46 -7.61 19.07
C ASN A 214 -26.12 -8.22 19.48
N GLY A 215 -25.27 -8.60 18.53
CA GLY A 215 -23.95 -9.13 18.89
C GLY A 215 -22.93 -9.10 17.76
N VAL A 216 -22.08 -8.05 17.77
CA VAL A 216 -20.79 -7.93 17.08
C VAL A 216 -20.74 -8.58 15.69
N LEU A 217 -21.00 -7.78 14.64
CA LEU A 217 -20.77 -8.20 13.26
C LEU A 217 -19.31 -8.69 13.10
N PRO A 218 -19.07 -9.74 12.27
CA PRO A 218 -17.76 -10.34 12.15
C PRO A 218 -16.74 -9.27 11.75
N SER A 219 -15.62 -9.22 12.46
CA SER A 219 -14.70 -8.09 12.30
C SER A 219 -13.96 -8.25 10.96
N GLN A 220 -14.31 -7.43 9.97
CA GLN A 220 -13.55 -7.29 8.71
C GLN A 220 -12.21 -6.54 8.90
N GLY A 221 -11.66 -6.56 10.13
CA GLY A 221 -10.65 -5.61 10.58
C GLY A 221 -9.22 -5.97 10.19
N THR A 222 -8.83 -5.72 8.95
CA THR A 222 -7.41 -5.59 8.57
C THR A 222 -6.75 -4.48 9.37
N VAL A 223 -5.49 -4.66 9.78
CA VAL A 223 -4.67 -3.61 10.41
C VAL A 223 -3.64 -3.06 9.44
N GLY A 224 -3.17 -1.85 9.71
CA GLY A 224 -2.10 -1.28 8.91
C GLY A 224 -1.50 -0.01 9.48
N ALA A 225 -0.33 0.34 8.96
CA ALA A 225 0.46 1.48 9.36
C ALA A 225 1.05 2.16 8.13
N VAL A 226 1.02 3.50 8.11
CA VAL A 226 1.71 4.32 7.12
C VAL A 226 2.67 5.25 7.84
N CYS A 227 3.94 5.21 7.47
CA CYS A 227 5.01 5.95 8.11
C CYS A 227 5.75 6.84 7.11
N LEU A 228 6.14 8.03 7.55
CA LEU A 228 7.11 8.92 6.93
C LEU A 228 8.31 9.06 7.85
N ASP A 229 9.51 8.78 7.34
CA ASP A 229 10.75 9.02 8.07
C ASP A 229 11.34 10.41 7.79
N GLN A 230 12.38 10.76 8.56
CA GLN A 230 13.10 12.03 8.42
C GLN A 230 13.78 12.25 7.07
N ASN A 231 13.98 11.18 6.29
CA ASN A 231 14.61 11.21 4.96
C ASN A 231 13.59 11.41 3.84
N GLY A 232 12.29 11.49 4.17
CA GLY A 232 11.23 11.68 3.20
C GLY A 232 10.77 10.38 2.54
N ASN A 233 11.12 9.22 3.07
CA ASN A 233 10.64 7.95 2.54
C ASN A 233 9.32 7.60 3.21
N LEU A 234 8.36 7.17 2.38
CA LEU A 234 7.10 6.62 2.87
C LEU A 234 7.15 5.10 2.78
N ALA A 235 6.58 4.47 3.80
CA ALA A 235 6.31 3.04 3.81
C ALA A 235 4.89 2.77 4.28
N VAL A 236 4.31 1.70 3.75
CA VAL A 236 3.05 1.11 4.22
C VAL A 236 3.30 -0.35 4.61
N ALA A 237 2.64 -0.77 5.67
CA ALA A 237 2.57 -2.13 6.15
C ALA A 237 1.10 -2.49 6.45
N THR A 238 0.61 -3.63 5.98
CA THR A 238 -0.79 -4.06 6.17
C THR A 238 -0.81 -5.56 6.50
N SER A 239 -1.66 -5.99 7.43
CA SER A 239 -1.78 -7.40 7.87
C SER A 239 -3.21 -7.79 8.22
N THR A 240 -3.60 -9.04 7.95
CA THR A 240 -4.97 -9.53 8.20
C THR A 240 -5.03 -11.05 8.40
N GLY A 241 -6.04 -11.53 9.14
CA GLY A 241 -6.52 -12.92 9.09
C GLY A 241 -7.53 -13.18 7.96
N GLY A 242 -7.98 -12.13 7.26
CA GLY A 242 -8.99 -12.20 6.23
C GLY A 242 -10.41 -12.09 6.80
N LEU A 243 -11.36 -12.82 6.22
CA LEU A 243 -12.76 -12.81 6.61
C LEU A 243 -13.11 -14.04 7.43
N THR A 244 -13.93 -13.87 8.47
CA THR A 244 -14.49 -14.99 9.23
C THR A 244 -15.28 -15.89 8.28
N ASN A 245 -15.00 -17.19 8.35
CA ASN A 245 -15.58 -18.23 7.50
C ASN A 245 -15.30 -18.00 6.01
N LYS A 246 -14.16 -17.39 5.67
CA LYS A 246 -13.66 -17.37 4.30
C LYS A 246 -13.49 -18.80 3.78
N LYS A 247 -13.62 -18.98 2.47
CA LYS A 247 -13.19 -20.24 1.84
C LYS A 247 -11.69 -20.42 2.08
N PRO A 248 -11.22 -21.63 2.44
CA PRO A 248 -9.80 -21.95 2.45
C PRO A 248 -9.16 -21.54 1.13
N GLY A 249 -8.00 -20.90 1.16
CA GLY A 249 -7.37 -20.37 -0.06
C GLY A 249 -7.86 -19.00 -0.52
N ARG A 250 -8.86 -18.39 0.14
CA ARG A 250 -9.29 -17.03 -0.20
C ARG A 250 -8.21 -16.03 0.21
N ILE A 251 -7.74 -15.28 -0.78
CA ILE A 251 -6.80 -14.17 -0.63
C ILE A 251 -7.56 -12.84 -0.78
N GLY A 252 -7.33 -11.89 0.13
CA GLY A 252 -7.96 -10.58 0.12
C GLY A 252 -7.14 -9.49 -0.60
N ASP A 253 -7.50 -8.25 -0.28
CA ASP A 253 -6.85 -7.04 -0.76
C ASP A 253 -5.49 -6.77 -0.09
N THR A 254 -5.33 -7.22 1.16
CA THR A 254 -4.15 -6.95 1.99
C THR A 254 -2.83 -7.34 1.34
N PRO A 255 -2.65 -8.56 0.78
CA PRO A 255 -1.41 -8.93 0.10
C PRO A 255 -1.38 -8.52 -1.38
N THR A 256 -2.44 -7.90 -1.90
CA THR A 256 -2.55 -7.56 -3.32
C THR A 256 -2.15 -6.10 -3.57
N ALA A 257 -0.99 -5.92 -4.21
CA ALA A 257 -0.44 -4.59 -4.47
C ALA A 257 -1.42 -3.71 -5.27
N GLY A 258 -1.69 -2.52 -4.75
CA GLY A 258 -2.63 -1.58 -5.35
C GLY A 258 -4.09 -1.78 -4.94
N ALA A 259 -4.46 -2.90 -4.31
CA ALA A 259 -5.79 -3.06 -3.73
C ALA A 259 -5.81 -2.54 -2.28
N GLY A 260 -5.22 -3.29 -1.34
CA GLY A 260 -5.21 -2.96 0.09
C GLY A 260 -4.07 -2.05 0.51
N PHE A 261 -2.98 -1.98 -0.25
CA PHE A 261 -1.82 -1.15 0.08
C PHE A 261 -1.18 -0.56 -1.18
N PHE A 262 -0.64 0.65 -1.06
CA PHE A 262 0.16 1.26 -2.11
C PHE A 262 1.05 2.38 -1.59
N ALA A 263 2.28 2.50 -2.10
CA ALA A 263 3.16 3.64 -1.86
C ALA A 263 3.87 4.04 -3.15
N GLU A 264 3.95 5.33 -3.44
CA GLU A 264 4.77 5.85 -4.52
C GLU A 264 5.19 7.30 -4.34
N SER A 265 6.21 7.70 -5.12
CA SER A 265 6.62 9.09 -5.22
C SER A 265 6.95 9.44 -6.66
N TRP A 266 6.76 10.71 -7.00
CA TRP A 266 7.02 11.28 -8.32
C TRP A 266 7.50 12.72 -8.18
N TYR A 267 8.11 13.25 -9.23
CA TYR A 267 8.47 14.66 -9.32
C TYR A 267 7.46 15.37 -10.22
N GLU A 268 6.99 16.54 -9.82
CA GLU A 268 6.18 17.38 -10.71
C GLU A 268 7.11 18.15 -11.66
N GLU A 269 6.84 18.11 -12.95
CA GLU A 269 7.60 18.89 -13.92
C GLU A 269 7.25 20.37 -13.80
N ASP A 270 8.25 21.26 -13.82
CA ASP A 270 8.00 22.71 -13.87
C ASP A 270 7.19 23.05 -15.13
N CYS A 271 6.01 23.64 -14.95
CA CYS A 271 5.10 24.02 -16.04
C CYS A 271 5.80 24.92 -17.11
N GLU A 272 6.81 25.70 -16.71
CA GLU A 272 7.61 26.53 -17.62
C GLU A 272 8.41 25.70 -18.64
N ASN A 273 8.89 24.51 -18.27
CA ASN A 273 9.67 23.65 -19.16
C ASN A 273 8.78 22.79 -20.07
N ALA A 274 7.57 22.46 -19.64
CA ALA A 274 6.59 21.76 -20.47
C ALA A 274 6.11 22.64 -21.64
N ALA A 275 5.92 23.95 -21.40
CA ALA A 275 5.58 24.92 -22.46
C ALA A 275 6.71 25.06 -23.50
N ILE A 276 7.98 25.04 -23.08
CA ILE A 276 9.13 25.14 -24.00
C ILE A 276 9.33 23.86 -24.83
N ARG A 277 9.06 22.68 -24.26
CA ARG A 277 9.10 21.39 -25.02
C ARG A 277 7.87 21.18 -25.90
N GLY A 278 6.70 21.71 -25.53
CA GLY A 278 5.50 21.70 -26.36
C GLY A 278 5.53 22.73 -27.49
N SER A 279 6.13 23.90 -27.25
CA SER A 279 6.17 25.00 -28.23
C SER A 279 7.12 24.74 -29.41
N THR A 280 8.07 23.83 -29.29
CA THR A 280 9.03 23.51 -30.38
C THR A 280 8.58 22.36 -31.28
N ARG A 281 7.42 21.74 -31.03
CA ARG A 281 6.88 20.65 -31.89
C ARG A 281 5.56 20.96 -32.60
N PHE A 282 4.91 22.08 -32.31
CA PHE A 282 3.60 22.41 -32.89
C PHE A 282 3.60 23.61 -33.85
N ALA A 283 4.75 24.27 -34.07
CA ALA A 283 4.82 25.46 -34.91
C ALA A 283 5.02 25.19 -36.42
N GLU A 284 5.24 23.94 -36.85
CA GLU A 284 5.41 23.58 -38.27
C GLU A 284 4.72 22.25 -38.61
N MET A 285 3.41 22.13 -38.39
CA MET A 285 2.62 21.08 -39.05
C MET A 285 1.26 21.64 -39.44
N SER A 286 0.98 21.64 -40.74
CA SER A 286 -0.31 22.05 -41.29
C SER A 286 -1.41 21.07 -40.90
N PHE A 287 -2.63 21.60 -40.80
CA PHE A 287 -3.84 20.95 -40.26
C PHE A 287 -4.34 19.63 -40.89
N PRO A 288 -3.86 19.07 -42.03
CA PRO A 288 -4.39 17.79 -42.52
C PRO A 288 -3.84 16.50 -41.87
N ASP A 289 -2.70 16.51 -41.18
CA ASP A 289 -2.00 15.26 -40.81
C ASP A 289 -2.29 14.73 -39.38
N PHE A 290 -3.14 15.40 -38.60
CA PHE A 290 -3.36 15.07 -37.19
C PHE A 290 -4.44 13.99 -36.96
N ILE A 291 -5.37 13.80 -37.90
CA ILE A 291 -6.56 12.95 -37.67
C ILE A 291 -6.29 11.43 -37.86
N PRO A 292 -5.40 10.94 -38.74
CA PRO A 292 -5.25 9.49 -38.91
C PRO A 292 -4.47 8.77 -37.80
N ARG A 293 -3.62 9.46 -37.02
CA ARG A 293 -2.76 8.82 -35.99
C ARG A 293 -3.37 8.75 -34.59
N ALA A 294 -4.32 9.63 -34.27
CA ALA A 294 -4.98 9.63 -32.95
C ALA A 294 -6.22 8.73 -32.89
N LEU A 295 -6.71 8.24 -34.04
CA LEU A 295 -7.89 7.35 -34.14
C LEU A 295 -7.55 5.93 -34.59
N SER A 296 -6.29 5.63 -34.91
CA SER A 296 -5.81 4.30 -35.30
C SER A 296 -6.08 3.22 -34.25
N ASP A 297 -6.10 3.59 -32.96
CA ASP A 297 -6.16 2.61 -31.87
C ASP A 297 -7.56 2.49 -31.24
N CYS A 298 -8.59 3.11 -31.84
CA CYS A 298 -9.93 3.18 -31.23
C CYS A 298 -11.12 2.92 -32.17
N ILE A 299 -10.91 2.43 -33.40
CA ILE A 299 -12.03 2.00 -34.26
C ILE A 299 -12.13 0.46 -34.26
N PRO A 300 -13.22 -0.13 -33.72
CA PRO A 300 -13.45 -1.55 -33.85
C PRO A 300 -13.68 -1.92 -35.32
N ILE A 301 -13.02 -3.00 -35.75
CA ILE A 301 -13.12 -3.63 -37.07
C ILE A 301 -14.61 -3.93 -37.38
N LEU A 302 -15.26 -3.01 -38.07
CA LEU A 302 -16.60 -3.17 -38.62
C LEU A 302 -16.62 -2.62 -40.03
N LEU A 303 -15.80 -3.20 -40.93
CA LEU A 303 -15.97 -3.05 -42.38
C LEU A 303 -15.12 -4.06 -43.17
N PHE A 304 -15.00 -5.32 -42.74
CA PHE A 304 -14.53 -6.38 -43.64
C PHE A 304 -15.24 -7.71 -43.35
N LYS A 305 -15.96 -8.20 -44.36
CA LYS A 305 -16.49 -9.57 -44.48
C LYS A 305 -15.80 -10.22 -45.70
N PRO A 306 -15.78 -11.56 -45.84
CA PRO A 306 -14.62 -12.36 -45.48
C PRO A 306 -14.01 -13.06 -46.70
N THR A 307 -12.69 -13.15 -46.79
CA THR A 307 -12.03 -14.21 -47.55
C THR A 307 -10.78 -14.67 -46.81
N ASN A 308 -10.75 -15.98 -46.57
CA ASN A 308 -9.72 -16.76 -45.90
C ASN A 308 -8.30 -16.44 -46.40
N ALA A 309 -7.40 -16.10 -45.47
CA ALA A 309 -6.10 -16.74 -45.26
C ALA A 309 -5.35 -15.99 -44.16
N PHE A 310 -4.98 -16.70 -43.09
CA PHE A 310 -4.03 -16.24 -42.09
C PHE A 310 -2.63 -16.24 -42.74
N GLU A 311 -2.03 -15.06 -42.95
CA GLU A 311 -0.58 -14.94 -43.11
C GLU A 311 -0.02 -14.05 -41.98
N PRO A 312 0.96 -14.53 -41.19
CA PRO A 312 1.64 -13.69 -40.22
C PRO A 312 2.67 -12.79 -40.94
N PHE A 313 2.55 -11.48 -40.77
CA PHE A 313 3.52 -10.50 -41.23
C PHE A 313 4.89 -10.73 -40.56
N TYR A 314 5.81 -11.36 -41.28
CA TYR A 314 7.24 -11.24 -41.03
C TYR A 314 7.77 -10.05 -41.83
N SER A 315 8.04 -8.93 -41.18
CA SER A 315 8.80 -7.83 -41.78
C SER A 315 10.30 -8.09 -41.64
N HIS A 316 10.99 -8.16 -42.77
CA HIS A 316 12.45 -8.30 -42.85
C HIS A 316 13.16 -6.97 -42.49
N PRO A 317 14.39 -7.00 -41.91
CA PRO A 317 15.03 -5.85 -41.28
C PRO A 317 15.85 -4.94 -42.23
N SER A 318 15.46 -4.80 -43.51
CA SER A 318 16.29 -4.12 -44.51
C SER A 318 15.75 -2.80 -45.09
N ASP A 319 14.57 -2.33 -44.68
CA ASP A 319 13.95 -1.11 -45.27
C ASP A 319 13.84 0.07 -44.29
N ILE A 320 14.92 0.41 -43.58
CA ILE A 320 15.02 1.69 -42.85
C ILE A 320 16.02 2.60 -43.58
N PRO A 321 15.60 3.72 -44.18
CA PRO A 321 16.52 4.66 -44.81
C PRO A 321 17.40 5.35 -43.77
N SER A 322 18.72 5.28 -43.95
CA SER A 322 19.70 5.98 -43.11
C SER A 322 19.70 7.48 -43.41
N VAL A 323 19.17 8.30 -42.50
CA VAL A 323 19.28 9.76 -42.56
C VAL A 323 20.55 10.18 -41.82
N HIS A 324 21.57 10.63 -42.57
CA HIS A 324 22.77 11.25 -41.99
C HIS A 324 22.45 12.68 -41.52
N PHE A 325 22.40 12.89 -40.21
CA PHE A 325 22.38 14.23 -39.61
C PHE A 325 23.81 14.74 -39.41
N ASN A 326 24.19 15.78 -40.13
CA ASN A 326 25.42 16.54 -39.89
C ASN A 326 25.20 17.48 -38.68
N MET A 327 25.82 17.16 -37.54
CA MET A 327 25.76 17.98 -36.33
C MET A 327 26.94 18.96 -36.32
N ARG A 328 26.76 20.18 -36.84
CA ARG A 328 27.65 21.30 -36.51
C ARG A 328 27.15 21.91 -35.19
N SER A 329 27.96 21.79 -34.15
CA SER A 329 27.69 22.31 -32.82
C SER A 329 27.98 23.82 -32.74
N ASP A 330 26.94 24.65 -32.80
CA ASP A 330 27.04 26.04 -32.36
C ASP A 330 27.03 26.06 -30.82
N LEU A 331 28.22 26.21 -30.25
CA LEU A 331 28.46 26.45 -28.83
C LEU A 331 27.92 27.84 -28.45
N ARG A 332 26.68 27.90 -27.95
CA ARG A 332 26.22 29.07 -27.18
C ARG A 332 26.48 28.80 -25.69
N PRO A 333 27.05 29.75 -24.95
CA PRO A 333 27.27 29.60 -23.52
C PRO A 333 25.91 29.55 -22.81
N HIS A 334 25.54 28.39 -22.27
CA HIS A 334 24.39 28.27 -21.40
C HIS A 334 24.69 28.98 -20.08
N HIS A 335 24.00 30.09 -19.84
CA HIS A 335 23.87 30.66 -18.51
C HIS A 335 23.37 29.56 -17.56
N THR A 336 24.18 29.24 -16.54
CA THR A 336 23.84 28.31 -15.47
C THR A 336 22.82 28.94 -14.54
N THR A 337 21.56 29.01 -14.96
CA THR A 337 20.48 29.21 -14.00
C THR A 337 20.44 27.99 -13.08
N SER A 338 20.57 28.22 -11.77
CA SER A 338 20.39 27.19 -10.75
C SER A 338 19.02 26.55 -10.94
N ARG A 339 18.99 25.35 -11.53
CA ARG A 339 17.75 24.60 -11.76
C ARG A 339 17.25 24.17 -10.39
N ARG A 340 16.19 24.81 -9.88
CA ARG A 340 15.51 24.36 -8.66
C ARG A 340 15.10 22.91 -8.90
N ALA A 341 15.46 22.00 -7.98
CA ALA A 341 15.05 20.61 -8.11
C ALA A 341 13.52 20.54 -8.14
N ALA A 342 12.99 19.78 -9.10
CA ALA A 342 11.55 19.57 -9.24
C ALA A 342 10.94 19.14 -7.89
N PRO A 343 9.77 19.69 -7.50
CA PRO A 343 9.15 19.32 -6.24
C PRO A 343 8.76 17.84 -6.25
N ARG A 344 9.15 17.11 -5.20
CA ARG A 344 8.83 15.70 -5.02
C ARG A 344 7.51 15.57 -4.28
N ARG A 345 6.58 14.83 -4.86
CA ARG A 345 5.36 14.36 -4.19
C ARG A 345 5.46 12.89 -3.86
N ALA A 346 4.78 12.48 -2.82
CA ALA A 346 4.70 11.09 -2.42
C ALA A 346 3.38 10.79 -1.71
N VAL A 347 2.86 9.59 -1.91
CA VAL A 347 1.72 9.08 -1.14
C VAL A 347 1.97 7.65 -0.71
N ALA A 348 1.45 7.29 0.45
CA ALA A 348 1.35 5.90 0.89
C ALA A 348 0.00 5.68 1.58
N ILE A 349 -0.61 4.51 1.33
CA ILE A 349 -2.02 4.25 1.59
C ILE A 349 -2.17 2.81 2.09
N SER A 350 -2.91 2.62 3.18
CA SER A 350 -3.34 1.32 3.71
C SER A 350 -4.88 1.27 3.79
N GLY A 351 -5.44 0.12 3.44
CA GLY A 351 -6.87 -0.10 3.34
C GLY A 351 -7.41 -1.17 4.29
N THR A 352 -8.70 -1.06 4.60
CA THR A 352 -9.44 -2.06 5.38
C THR A 352 -10.92 -2.05 5.00
N GLY A 353 -11.53 -3.23 4.92
CA GLY A 353 -12.96 -3.39 4.62
C GLY A 353 -13.24 -4.67 3.85
N ASN A 354 -14.23 -4.62 2.96
CA ASN A 354 -14.55 -5.72 2.06
C ASN A 354 -13.46 -5.89 0.99
N GLY A 355 -12.55 -6.83 1.21
CA GLY A 355 -11.40 -7.04 0.34
C GLY A 355 -11.75 -7.30 -1.13
N ASP A 356 -12.90 -7.90 -1.43
CA ASP A 356 -13.29 -8.22 -2.81
C ASP A 356 -13.69 -6.95 -3.60
N SER A 357 -14.28 -5.95 -2.94
CA SER A 357 -14.47 -4.62 -3.51
C SER A 357 -13.15 -3.87 -3.71
N PHE A 358 -12.23 -3.95 -2.75
CA PHE A 358 -10.91 -3.32 -2.87
C PHE A 358 -10.11 -3.91 -4.04
N LEU A 359 -10.17 -5.23 -4.24
CA LEU A 359 -9.55 -5.94 -5.35
C LEU A 359 -10.12 -5.48 -6.70
N ARG A 360 -11.44 -5.49 -6.85
CA ARG A 360 -12.10 -5.12 -8.12
C ARG A 360 -11.81 -3.69 -8.57
N LEU A 361 -11.60 -2.78 -7.61
CA LEU A 361 -11.35 -1.36 -7.89
C LEU A 361 -9.88 -0.96 -7.84
N CYS A 362 -8.98 -1.87 -7.44
CA CYS A 362 -7.60 -1.51 -7.08
C CYS A 362 -7.57 -0.27 -6.17
N ALA A 363 -8.34 -0.28 -5.08
CA ALA A 363 -8.76 0.93 -4.35
C ALA A 363 -7.58 1.85 -3.94
N ALA A 364 -6.52 1.30 -3.34
CA ALA A 364 -5.35 2.09 -2.95
C ALA A 364 -4.61 2.70 -4.15
N ARG A 365 -4.45 1.93 -5.24
CA ARG A 365 -3.82 2.44 -6.47
C ARG A 365 -4.70 3.47 -7.16
N THR A 366 -6.02 3.32 -7.15
CA THR A 366 -6.96 4.27 -7.73
C THR A 366 -6.85 5.61 -7.02
N ALA A 367 -6.86 5.63 -5.67
CA ALA A 367 -6.61 6.85 -4.90
C ALA A 367 -5.24 7.49 -5.25
N ALA A 368 -4.16 6.71 -5.28
CA ALA A 368 -2.84 7.22 -5.64
C ALA A 368 -2.79 7.78 -7.09
N SER A 369 -3.49 7.14 -8.02
CA SER A 369 -3.53 7.55 -9.44
C SER A 369 -4.29 8.87 -9.61
N ARG A 370 -5.34 9.10 -8.82
CA ARG A 370 -6.04 10.40 -8.76
C ARG A 370 -5.11 11.52 -8.27
N CYS A 371 -4.19 11.22 -7.34
CA CYS A 371 -3.19 12.18 -6.90
C CYS A 371 -2.16 12.48 -7.99
N ARG A 372 -1.56 11.44 -8.58
CA ARG A 372 -0.47 11.59 -9.54
C ARG A 372 -0.92 12.13 -10.88
N TYR A 373 -1.98 11.59 -11.45
CA TYR A 373 -2.42 11.94 -12.81
C TYR A 373 -3.57 12.95 -12.82
N GLY A 374 -4.37 12.98 -11.74
CA GLY A 374 -5.48 13.93 -11.59
C GLY A 374 -5.12 15.21 -10.84
N GLY A 375 -3.91 15.32 -10.29
CA GLY A 375 -3.47 16.48 -9.50
C GLY A 375 -4.24 16.67 -8.19
N GLN A 376 -5.05 15.70 -7.76
CA GLN A 376 -5.85 15.79 -6.54
C GLN A 376 -4.96 15.68 -5.30
N SER A 377 -5.39 16.29 -4.18
CA SER A 377 -4.83 15.96 -2.86
C SER A 377 -5.19 14.52 -2.50
N LEU A 378 -4.41 13.90 -1.62
CA LEU A 378 -4.73 12.56 -1.14
C LEU A 378 -6.05 12.55 -0.36
N ALA A 379 -6.38 13.63 0.36
CA ALA A 379 -7.67 13.75 1.06
C ALA A 379 -8.86 13.67 0.11
N THR A 380 -8.82 14.42 -1.00
CA THR A 380 -9.86 14.37 -2.04
C THR A 380 -9.92 13.00 -2.70
N ALA A 381 -8.77 12.39 -3.00
CA ALA A 381 -8.71 11.08 -3.64
C ALA A 381 -9.25 9.95 -2.73
N VAL A 382 -8.86 9.95 -1.45
CA VAL A 382 -9.35 8.98 -0.45
C VAL A 382 -10.85 9.14 -0.24
N THR A 383 -11.36 10.37 -0.14
CA THR A 383 -12.80 10.63 -0.05
C THR A 383 -13.55 10.10 -1.28
N ALA A 384 -13.01 10.34 -2.48
CA ALA A 384 -13.64 9.88 -3.72
C ALA A 384 -13.70 8.35 -3.84
N VAL A 385 -12.72 7.63 -3.29
CA VAL A 385 -12.67 6.16 -3.35
C VAL A 385 -13.43 5.51 -2.19
N ALA A 386 -13.14 5.93 -0.96
CA ALA A 386 -13.55 5.24 0.25
C ALA A 386 -14.50 6.05 1.14
N GLY A 387 -14.74 7.33 0.85
CA GLY A 387 -15.72 8.15 1.56
C GLY A 387 -17.16 7.76 1.23
N THR A 388 -18.11 8.39 1.93
CA THR A 388 -19.55 8.22 1.65
C THR A 388 -19.85 8.60 0.19
N HIS A 389 -20.58 7.75 -0.51
CA HIS A 389 -20.83 7.83 -1.96
C HIS A 389 -19.57 7.67 -2.84
N GLY A 390 -18.46 7.20 -2.28
CA GLY A 390 -17.23 6.91 -3.01
C GLY A 390 -17.32 5.64 -3.86
N GLU A 391 -16.28 5.42 -4.68
CA GLU A 391 -16.20 4.31 -5.65
C GLU A 391 -16.43 2.93 -5.03
N LEU A 392 -15.92 2.68 -3.81
CA LEU A 392 -16.15 1.42 -3.09
C LEU A 392 -17.65 1.16 -2.88
N GLN A 393 -18.38 2.15 -2.38
CA GLN A 393 -19.82 2.07 -2.17
C GLN A 393 -20.57 1.92 -3.50
N LEU A 394 -20.20 2.70 -4.51
CA LEU A 394 -20.84 2.65 -5.83
C LEU A 394 -20.66 1.29 -6.51
N SER A 395 -19.52 0.63 -6.34
CA SER A 395 -19.26 -0.70 -6.93
C SER A 395 -20.17 -1.80 -6.41
N ALA A 396 -20.71 -1.64 -5.20
CA ALA A 396 -21.66 -2.58 -4.61
C ALA A 396 -23.10 -2.38 -5.13
N GLY A 397 -23.44 -1.19 -5.63
CA GLY A 397 -24.81 -0.85 -6.04
C GLY A 397 -25.82 -1.16 -4.95
N ASP A 398 -26.91 -1.86 -5.30
CA ASP A 398 -27.99 -2.23 -4.38
C ASP A 398 -27.57 -3.21 -3.26
N ARG A 399 -26.35 -3.76 -3.32
CA ARG A 399 -25.81 -4.66 -2.28
C ARG A 399 -25.18 -3.90 -1.11
N PHE A 400 -24.84 -2.62 -1.30
CA PHE A 400 -24.25 -1.79 -0.25
C PHE A 400 -25.18 -1.71 0.97
N GLY A 401 -24.62 -1.85 2.18
CA GLY A 401 -25.38 -1.87 3.44
C GLY A 401 -26.22 -3.14 3.67
N ARG A 402 -26.18 -4.12 2.75
CA ARG A 402 -26.88 -5.41 2.88
C ARG A 402 -25.92 -6.59 3.06
N THR A 403 -24.85 -6.63 2.27
CA THR A 403 -23.89 -7.74 2.26
C THR A 403 -22.53 -7.38 2.87
N GLY A 404 -22.34 -6.11 3.26
CA GLY A 404 -21.02 -5.54 3.57
C GLY A 404 -20.16 -5.28 2.35
N GLU A 405 -20.60 -5.62 1.14
CA GLU A 405 -19.87 -5.31 -0.10
C GLU A 405 -19.76 -3.79 -0.28
N GLY A 406 -18.58 -3.33 -0.68
CA GLY A 406 -18.29 -1.91 -0.88
C GLY A 406 -18.05 -1.12 0.40
N GLU A 407 -18.13 -1.75 1.58
CA GLU A 407 -17.80 -1.11 2.86
C GLU A 407 -16.29 -1.14 3.13
N GLY A 408 -15.74 -0.04 3.64
CA GLY A 408 -14.35 0.03 4.05
C GLY A 408 -13.84 1.46 4.27
N GLY A 409 -12.52 1.58 4.34
CA GLY A 409 -11.80 2.83 4.56
C GLY A 409 -10.36 2.77 4.12
N LEU A 410 -9.78 3.94 3.92
CA LEU A 410 -8.36 4.14 3.62
C LEU A 410 -7.76 5.11 4.64
N ILE A 411 -6.54 4.82 5.06
CA ILE A 411 -5.64 5.79 5.71
C ILE A 411 -4.44 6.03 4.79
N GLY A 412 -3.76 7.16 4.96
CA GLY A 412 -2.54 7.44 4.21
C GLY A 412 -1.76 8.65 4.70
N ILE A 413 -0.59 8.85 4.09
CA ILE A 413 0.22 10.05 4.24
C ILE A 413 0.50 10.61 2.85
N GLU A 414 0.33 11.92 2.70
CA GLU A 414 0.74 12.68 1.51
C GLU A 414 1.93 13.57 1.86
N ILE A 415 2.91 13.64 0.97
CA ILE A 415 3.88 14.73 0.85
C ILE A 415 3.45 15.57 -0.34
N ASP A 416 3.05 16.81 -0.08
CA ASP A 416 2.62 17.75 -1.12
C ASP A 416 3.82 18.42 -1.82
N SER A 417 3.54 19.23 -2.85
CA SER A 417 4.59 19.89 -3.65
C SER A 417 5.40 20.93 -2.86
N SER A 418 4.90 21.38 -1.69
CA SER A 418 5.66 22.23 -0.77
C SER A 418 6.62 21.44 0.13
N GLY A 419 6.52 20.11 0.12
CA GLY A 419 7.27 19.21 1.00
C GLY A 419 6.62 19.00 2.37
N LEU A 420 5.40 19.51 2.58
CA LEU A 420 4.66 19.32 3.83
C LEU A 420 3.98 17.94 3.81
N SER A 421 4.05 17.23 4.94
CA SER A 421 3.38 15.96 5.13
C SER A 421 2.04 16.10 5.84
N ARG A 422 1.05 15.28 5.46
CA ARG A 422 -0.27 15.24 6.11
C ARG A 422 -0.79 13.82 6.21
N THR A 423 -1.35 13.47 7.36
CA THR A 423 -2.14 12.25 7.53
C THR A 423 -3.53 12.44 6.92
N VAL A 424 -4.01 11.43 6.21
CA VAL A 424 -5.29 11.43 5.51
C VAL A 424 -6.05 10.16 5.85
N PHE A 425 -7.36 10.25 5.98
CA PHE A 425 -8.24 9.09 6.10
C PHE A 425 -9.68 9.43 5.71
N ASP A 426 -10.41 8.46 5.17
CA ASP A 426 -11.88 8.49 5.02
C ASP A 426 -12.42 7.06 4.86
N PHE A 427 -13.70 6.85 5.15
CA PHE A 427 -14.33 5.52 5.21
C PHE A 427 -15.86 5.55 5.10
N ASN A 428 -16.49 4.65 4.37
CA ASN A 428 -17.93 4.68 4.09
C ASN A 428 -18.77 3.79 5.01
N CYS A 429 -18.10 3.03 5.89
CA CYS A 429 -18.73 2.18 6.91
C CYS A 429 -19.04 2.95 8.20
N SER A 430 -19.66 2.28 9.18
CA SER A 430 -20.08 2.93 10.43
C SER A 430 -18.91 3.38 11.31
N ALA A 431 -17.75 2.73 11.19
CA ALA A 431 -16.58 3.03 12.02
C ALA A 431 -15.28 2.47 11.42
N MET A 432 -14.18 3.17 11.73
CA MET A 432 -12.82 2.74 11.43
C MET A 432 -11.89 3.15 12.56
N TRP A 433 -11.31 2.16 13.25
CA TRP A 433 -10.28 2.39 14.25
C TRP A 433 -9.06 3.01 13.60
N ARG A 434 -8.66 4.20 14.07
CA ARG A 434 -7.49 4.91 13.54
C ARG A 434 -6.77 5.69 14.63
N ALA A 435 -5.45 5.78 14.54
CA ALA A 435 -4.63 6.54 15.48
C ALA A 435 -3.57 7.34 14.74
N TYR A 436 -3.42 8.61 15.10
CA TYR A 436 -2.51 9.56 14.45
C TYR A 436 -2.17 10.72 15.40
N TYR A 437 -1.24 11.58 15.02
CA TYR A 437 -0.98 12.82 15.75
C TYR A 437 -1.78 13.97 15.13
N GLU A 438 -2.65 14.58 15.93
CA GLU A 438 -3.36 15.81 15.57
C GLU A 438 -2.51 17.02 15.96
N VAL A 439 -2.52 18.06 15.13
CA VAL A 439 -1.84 19.32 15.45
C VAL A 439 -2.85 20.25 16.12
N LEU A 440 -2.66 20.51 17.41
CA LEU A 440 -3.45 21.44 18.22
C LEU A 440 -2.50 22.49 18.79
N ASP A 441 -2.77 23.78 18.54
CA ASP A 441 -1.93 24.90 18.98
C ASP A 441 -0.43 24.69 18.71
N GLU A 442 -0.11 24.30 17.47
CA GLU A 442 1.24 23.98 16.97
C GLU A 442 1.92 22.76 17.64
N LYS A 443 1.22 22.03 18.51
CA LYS A 443 1.72 20.81 19.19
C LYS A 443 1.07 19.55 18.62
N GLU A 444 1.86 18.50 18.48
CA GLU A 444 1.36 17.18 18.11
C GLU A 444 0.82 16.45 19.34
N VAL A 445 -0.47 16.12 19.32
CA VAL A 445 -1.14 15.36 20.37
C VAL A 445 -1.57 14.02 19.79
N PRO A 446 -1.23 12.88 20.42
CA PRO A 446 -1.67 11.58 19.95
C PRO A 446 -3.18 11.44 20.12
N LYS A 447 -3.86 10.97 19.08
CA LYS A 447 -5.32 10.86 19.02
C LYS A 447 -5.71 9.50 18.47
N VAL A 448 -6.73 8.89 19.07
CA VAL A 448 -7.41 7.71 18.54
C VAL A 448 -8.84 8.12 18.22
N MET A 449 -9.32 7.69 17.06
CA MET A 449 -10.70 7.92 16.63
C MET A 449 -11.30 6.64 16.07
N VAL A 450 -12.62 6.55 16.10
CA VAL A 450 -13.36 5.37 15.66
C VAL A 450 -14.52 5.76 14.78
N PHE A 451 -15.38 6.63 15.30
CA PHE A 451 -16.62 6.99 14.64
C PHE A 451 -16.44 8.27 13.80
N ARG A 452 -17.42 8.54 12.92
CA ARG A 452 -17.40 9.70 12.01
C ARG A 452 -17.89 10.99 12.70
N ASP A 453 -18.79 10.88 13.67
CA ASP A 453 -19.30 12.01 14.48
C ASP A 453 -18.21 12.68 15.32
N GLU A 454 -17.13 11.97 15.63
CA GLU A 454 -15.94 12.50 16.30
C GLU A 454 -15.16 13.55 15.46
N TYR A 455 -15.57 13.77 14.19
CA TYR A 455 -14.97 14.74 13.25
C TYR A 455 -15.55 16.15 13.37
N LYS A 456 -16.70 16.32 14.05
CA LYS A 456 -17.48 17.56 14.04
C LYS A 456 -17.05 18.59 15.07
#